data_AF-A0A2N6N9C3-F1
#
_entry.id   AF-A0A2N6N9C3-F1
#
_cell.length_a   1.000
_cell.length_b   1.000
_cell.length_c   1.000
_cell.angle_alpha   90.00
_cell.angle_beta   90.00
_cell.angle_gamma   90.00
#
_symmetry.space_group_name_H-M   'P 1'
#
loop_
_entity.id
_entity.type
_entity.pdbx_description
1 polymer ?
#
loop_
_entity_poly.entity_id
_entity_poly.type
_entity_poly.pdbx_seq_one_letter_code
_entity_poly.pdbx_strand_id
1 'polypeptide(L)'
;MDRVSEAVDSESLGIRSVRDAVQDALTHGGLLEGKTEVESTKHIDDLVAALTAHSQESKELQSASEEEPVDAQTGDETPLKDLLLRVTEGIDENTANLNDFQRIFAGLSEKPAADETVDSEDSEADADADADADADVAETSQNTPKEESSKEILGLFLTIRNKVDGKFVPRPERIGPNSEWEVQYAVREMSDDRAQRLYKQIKTRRRKILDIDAAERASSWHRMFEGSLPALSKSGASYRAERMKEEEEAGIRVAWERDPRMSP
;
A
#
# COMPACT_ATOMS: atom_id res chain seq x y z
N MET A 1 -54.85 8.64 24.72
CA MET A 1 -54.07 9.13 23.57
C MET A 1 -52.57 9.10 23.90
N ASP A 2 -52.15 8.23 24.82
CA ASP A 2 -50.93 8.49 25.61
C ASP A 2 -49.71 7.62 25.19
N ARG A 3 -49.94 6.52 24.46
CA ARG A 3 -48.85 5.64 23.98
C ARG A 3 -48.09 6.21 22.78
N VAL A 4 -48.71 7.08 21.99
CA VAL A 4 -48.07 7.70 20.83
C VAL A 4 -47.16 8.85 21.26
N SER A 5 -47.56 9.63 22.27
CA SER A 5 -46.70 10.68 22.84
C SER A 5 -45.44 10.12 23.49
N GLU A 6 -45.55 9.01 24.23
CA GLU A 6 -44.40 8.37 24.90
C GLU A 6 -43.36 7.79 23.91
N ALA A 7 -43.82 7.27 22.77
CA ALA A 7 -42.95 6.78 21.70
C ALA A 7 -42.22 7.93 20.97
N VAL A 8 -42.92 9.04 20.71
CA VAL A 8 -42.32 10.23 20.07
C VAL A 8 -41.30 10.89 20.99
N ASP A 9 -41.56 10.92 22.30
CA ASP A 9 -40.63 11.48 23.27
C ASP A 9 -39.34 10.65 23.38
N SER A 10 -39.43 9.32 23.33
CA SER A 10 -38.26 8.42 23.38
C SER A 10 -37.40 8.46 22.11
N GLU A 11 -38.01 8.60 20.93
CA GLU A 11 -37.28 8.84 19.67
C GLU A 11 -36.56 10.21 19.70
N SER A 12 -37.20 11.25 20.24
CA SER A 12 -36.58 12.58 20.40
C SER A 12 -35.39 12.59 21.37
N LEU A 13 -35.40 11.71 22.37
CA LEU A 13 -34.27 11.52 23.29
C LEU A 13 -33.13 10.75 22.63
N GLY A 14 -33.45 9.76 21.79
CA GLY A 14 -32.48 9.02 20.99
C GLY A 14 -31.74 9.92 19.99
N ILE A 15 -32.46 10.77 19.26
CA ILE A 15 -31.86 11.68 18.28
C ILE A 15 -30.90 12.69 18.96
N ARG A 16 -31.24 13.18 20.16
CA ARG A 16 -30.34 14.04 20.95
C ARG A 16 -29.09 13.29 21.39
N SER A 17 -29.23 12.06 21.87
CA SER A 17 -28.09 11.22 22.25
C SER A 17 -27.16 10.93 21.06
N VAL A 18 -27.71 10.72 19.86
CA VAL A 18 -26.94 10.51 18.63
C VAL A 18 -26.22 11.78 18.22
N ARG A 19 -26.89 12.93 18.28
CA ARG A 19 -26.29 14.24 17.99
C ARG A 19 -25.11 14.54 18.91
N ASP A 20 -25.24 14.28 20.20
CA ASP A 20 -24.18 14.53 21.18
C ASP A 20 -22.97 13.59 20.94
N ALA A 21 -23.22 12.31 20.61
CA ALA A 21 -22.14 11.37 20.27
C ALA A 21 -21.41 11.75 18.97
N VAL A 22 -22.15 12.22 17.96
CA VAL A 22 -21.57 12.70 16.69
C VAL A 22 -20.76 13.98 16.93
N GLN A 23 -21.27 14.91 17.74
CA GLN A 23 -20.55 16.11 18.13
C GLN A 23 -19.22 15.77 18.82
N ASP A 24 -19.24 14.84 19.78
CA ASP A 24 -18.05 14.43 20.55
C ASP A 24 -17.01 13.69 19.69
N ALA A 25 -17.46 12.83 18.77
CA ALA A 25 -16.57 12.15 17.83
C ALA A 25 -15.90 13.14 16.86
N LEU A 26 -16.64 14.15 16.39
CA LEU A 26 -16.14 15.14 15.43
C LEU A 26 -15.21 16.18 16.08
N THR A 27 -15.41 16.51 17.36
CA THR A 27 -14.47 17.33 18.14
C THR A 27 -13.17 16.56 18.40
N HIS A 28 -13.25 15.29 18.81
CA HIS A 28 -12.07 14.45 19.01
C HIS A 28 -11.29 14.18 17.72
N GLY A 29 -11.99 14.10 16.58
CA GLY A 29 -11.38 13.89 15.26
C GLY A 29 -10.75 15.14 14.62
N GLY A 30 -10.85 16.32 15.26
CA GLY A 30 -10.30 17.58 14.72
C GLY A 30 -10.96 18.04 13.40
N LEU A 31 -12.02 17.38 12.94
CA LEU A 31 -12.67 17.67 11.65
C LEU A 31 -13.44 19.00 11.66
N LEU A 32 -13.72 19.52 12.85
CA LEU A 32 -14.37 20.81 13.09
C LEU A 32 -13.36 21.95 13.30
N GLU A 33 -12.06 21.66 13.36
CA GLU A 33 -11.02 22.65 13.66
C GLU A 33 -10.74 23.50 12.41
N GLY A 34 -11.29 24.72 12.38
CA GLY A 34 -11.16 25.68 11.28
C GLY A 34 -12.46 26.08 10.58
N LYS A 35 -13.60 25.48 10.94
CA LYS A 35 -14.93 25.91 10.46
C LYS A 35 -15.58 26.88 11.43
N THR A 36 -16.44 27.76 10.93
CA THR A 36 -17.21 28.64 11.81
C THR A 36 -18.22 27.81 12.63
N GLU A 37 -18.55 28.26 13.84
CA GLU A 37 -19.46 27.55 14.75
C GLU A 37 -20.83 27.25 14.09
N VAL A 38 -21.30 28.18 13.26
CA VAL A 38 -22.55 28.05 12.48
C VAL A 38 -22.45 26.97 11.40
N GLU A 39 -21.31 26.82 10.74
CA GLU A 39 -21.10 25.77 9.74
C GLU A 39 -20.94 24.40 10.39
N SER A 40 -20.26 24.34 11.55
CA SER A 40 -20.08 23.10 12.30
C SER A 40 -21.42 22.50 12.74
N THR A 41 -22.32 23.33 13.26
CA THR A 41 -23.64 22.91 13.72
C THR A 41 -24.53 22.46 12.57
N LYS A 42 -24.50 23.19 11.44
CA LYS A 42 -25.21 22.78 10.23
C LYS A 42 -24.77 21.41 9.72
N HIS A 43 -23.47 21.14 9.67
CA HIS A 43 -22.96 19.85 9.21
C HIS A 43 -23.38 18.68 10.10
N ILE A 44 -23.44 18.92 11.41
CA ILE A 44 -23.86 17.91 12.38
C ILE A 44 -25.36 17.65 12.26
N ASP A 45 -26.15 18.71 12.12
CA ASP A 45 -27.61 18.60 11.93
C ASP A 45 -27.95 17.90 10.61
N ASP A 46 -27.23 18.19 9.51
CA ASP A 46 -27.38 17.50 8.22
C ASP A 46 -27.03 15.99 8.33
N LEU A 47 -25.97 15.64 9.06
CA LEU A 47 -25.55 14.25 9.26
C LEU A 47 -26.56 13.47 10.12
N VAL A 48 -27.04 14.08 11.22
CA VAL A 48 -28.05 13.48 12.09
C VAL A 48 -29.36 13.31 11.34
N ALA A 49 -29.75 14.26 10.48
CA ALA A 49 -30.93 14.13 9.64
C ALA A 49 -30.80 12.97 8.64
N ALA A 50 -29.65 12.80 7.98
CA ALA A 50 -29.42 11.69 7.06
C ALA A 50 -29.44 10.32 7.77
N LEU A 51 -28.78 10.21 8.93
CA LEU A 51 -28.76 8.98 9.74
C LEU A 51 -30.15 8.61 10.26
N THR A 52 -30.92 9.60 10.72
CA THR A 52 -32.28 9.37 11.23
C THR A 52 -33.24 8.97 10.10
N ALA A 53 -33.11 9.57 8.91
CA ALA A 53 -33.91 9.21 7.74
C ALA A 53 -33.67 7.76 7.29
N HIS A 54 -32.41 7.32 7.21
CA HIS A 54 -32.07 5.94 6.85
C HIS A 54 -32.46 4.92 7.92
N SER A 55 -32.48 5.30 9.21
CA SER A 55 -32.96 4.46 10.30
C SER A 55 -34.47 4.22 10.21
N GLN A 56 -35.26 5.25 9.87
CA GLN A 56 -36.71 5.12 9.66
C GLN A 56 -37.04 4.26 8.43
N GLU A 57 -36.30 4.43 7.33
CA GLU A 57 -36.45 3.59 6.12
C GLU A 57 -36.09 2.11 6.40
N SER A 58 -35.05 1.87 7.21
CA SER A 58 -34.67 0.52 7.64
C SER A 58 -35.73 -0.13 8.55
N LYS A 59 -36.45 0.68 9.35
CA LYS A 59 -37.51 0.21 10.25
C LYS A 59 -38.84 -0.06 9.53
N GLU A 60 -39.19 0.72 8.50
CA GLU A 60 -40.37 0.44 7.67
C GLU A 60 -40.23 -0.85 6.85
N LEU A 61 -39.01 -1.19 6.41
CA LEU A 61 -38.72 -2.46 5.73
C LEU A 61 -38.76 -3.68 6.67
N GLN A 62 -38.59 -3.49 7.98
CA GLN A 62 -38.68 -4.57 8.99
C GLN A 62 -40.11 -4.84 9.48
N SER A 63 -41.03 -3.86 9.43
CA SER A 63 -42.44 -4.06 9.83
C SER A 63 -43.32 -4.75 8.77
N ALA A 64 -42.83 -4.95 7.54
CA ALA A 64 -43.59 -5.63 6.48
C ALA A 64 -43.35 -7.15 6.40
N SER A 65 -42.56 -7.72 7.31
CA SER A 65 -42.19 -9.13 7.30
C SER A 65 -42.20 -9.69 8.71
N GLU A 66 -43.39 -9.99 9.22
CA GLU A 66 -43.55 -10.71 10.48
C GLU A 66 -44.49 -11.91 10.27
N GLU A 67 -43.89 -13.07 10.00
CA GLU A 67 -44.39 -14.36 10.49
C GLU A 67 -43.22 -15.18 11.06
N GLU A 68 -43.39 -15.47 12.35
CA GLU A 68 -42.81 -16.50 13.22
C GLU A 68 -41.47 -16.30 13.95
N PRO A 69 -41.45 -16.61 15.28
CA PRO A 69 -40.38 -16.25 16.19
C PRO A 69 -39.38 -17.39 16.40
N VAL A 70 -38.10 -17.05 16.54
CA VAL A 70 -37.11 -17.95 17.15
C VAL A 70 -36.23 -17.17 18.12
N ASP A 71 -36.71 -17.23 19.36
CA ASP A 71 -36.00 -17.37 20.63
C ASP A 71 -34.55 -16.85 20.73
N ALA A 72 -34.41 -15.83 21.57
CA ALA A 72 -33.14 -15.38 22.10
C ALA A 72 -32.82 -16.17 23.36
N GLN A 73 -31.79 -17.03 23.34
CA GLN A 73 -30.95 -17.30 24.52
C GLN A 73 -29.48 -17.52 24.15
N THR A 74 -28.66 -16.60 24.68
CA THR A 74 -27.42 -16.82 25.44
C THR A 74 -26.60 -18.09 25.20
N GLY A 75 -25.35 -17.87 24.78
CA GLY A 75 -24.17 -18.47 25.40
C GLY A 75 -23.96 -19.97 25.22
N ASP A 76 -23.31 -20.35 24.14
CA ASP A 76 -22.26 -21.38 24.19
C ASP A 76 -21.23 -21.07 23.10
N GLU A 77 -19.95 -21.17 23.47
CA GLU A 77 -18.81 -20.93 22.61
C GLU A 77 -18.79 -22.00 21.51
N THR A 78 -19.51 -21.75 20.41
CA THR A 78 -19.28 -22.49 19.18
C THR A 78 -17.80 -22.32 18.82
N PRO A 79 -17.04 -23.41 18.70
CA PRO A 79 -15.61 -23.31 18.43
C PRO A 79 -15.43 -22.52 17.15
N LEU A 80 -14.50 -21.57 17.17
CA LEU A 80 -14.18 -20.65 16.07
C LEU A 80 -14.02 -21.37 14.69
N LYS A 81 -13.76 -22.68 14.73
CA LYS A 81 -13.76 -23.63 13.61
C LYS A 81 -15.10 -23.77 12.90
N ASP A 82 -16.23 -23.89 13.62
CA ASP A 82 -17.57 -24.04 13.01
C ASP A 82 -18.06 -22.74 12.40
N LEU A 83 -17.67 -21.61 13.01
CA LEU A 83 -17.94 -20.28 12.50
C LEU A 83 -17.16 -20.03 11.21
N LEU A 84 -15.90 -20.47 11.14
CA LEU A 84 -15.09 -20.41 9.92
C LEU A 84 -15.61 -21.35 8.84
N LEU A 85 -16.02 -22.59 9.18
CA LEU A 85 -16.55 -23.54 8.21
C LEU A 85 -17.80 -22.97 7.52
N ARG A 86 -18.70 -22.36 8.31
CA ARG A 86 -19.91 -21.69 7.81
C ARG A 86 -19.62 -20.45 6.97
N VAL A 87 -18.56 -19.71 7.29
CA VAL A 87 -18.12 -18.54 6.49
C VAL A 87 -17.46 -18.99 5.19
N THR A 88 -16.73 -20.10 5.18
CA THR A 88 -16.08 -20.64 3.97
C THR A 88 -17.03 -21.42 3.06
N GLU A 89 -18.12 -21.99 3.59
CA GLU A 89 -19.14 -22.69 2.80
C GLU A 89 -19.92 -21.75 1.87
N GLY A 90 -19.90 -20.44 2.15
CA GLY A 90 -20.48 -19.39 1.29
C GLY A 90 -19.50 -18.72 0.31
N ILE A 91 -18.22 -19.12 0.30
CA ILE A 91 -17.20 -18.55 -0.59
C ILE A 91 -16.87 -19.61 -1.65
N ASP A 92 -17.26 -19.37 -2.89
CA ASP A 92 -17.10 -20.31 -4.01
C ASP A 92 -15.69 -20.93 -4.08
N GLU A 93 -15.63 -22.23 -4.37
CA GLU A 93 -14.46 -23.12 -4.39
C GLU A 93 -13.30 -22.68 -5.33
N ASN A 94 -13.45 -21.56 -6.05
CA ASN A 94 -12.51 -21.09 -7.07
C ASN A 94 -11.33 -20.25 -6.51
N THR A 95 -11.12 -20.22 -5.19
CA THR A 95 -10.01 -19.47 -4.60
C THR A 95 -8.86 -20.42 -4.21
N ALA A 96 -7.84 -20.51 -5.07
CA ALA A 96 -6.64 -21.34 -4.84
C ALA A 96 -5.89 -21.04 -3.52
N ASN A 97 -6.20 -19.92 -2.88
CA ASN A 97 -5.57 -19.43 -1.66
C ASN A 97 -6.23 -19.95 -0.36
N LEU A 98 -7.36 -20.67 -0.43
CA LEU A 98 -8.05 -21.17 0.77
C LEU A 98 -7.26 -22.28 1.48
N ASN A 99 -6.55 -23.10 0.70
CA ASN A 99 -5.70 -24.18 1.22
C ASN A 99 -4.48 -23.67 1.99
N ASP A 100 -3.87 -22.57 1.52
CA ASP A 100 -2.77 -21.92 2.22
C ASP A 100 -3.25 -21.27 3.53
N PHE A 101 -4.45 -20.67 3.53
CA PHE A 101 -5.08 -20.14 4.74
C PHE A 101 -5.39 -21.24 5.77
N GLN A 102 -5.95 -22.38 5.34
CA GLN A 102 -6.18 -23.52 6.22
C GLN A 102 -4.88 -24.07 6.82
N ARG A 103 -3.79 -24.11 6.02
CA ARG A 103 -2.47 -24.57 6.48
C ARG A 103 -1.85 -23.64 7.53
N ILE A 104 -1.92 -22.32 7.31
CA ILE A 104 -1.40 -21.32 8.26
C ILE A 104 -2.16 -21.39 9.58
N PHE A 105 -3.48 -21.57 9.53
CA PHE A 105 -4.31 -21.58 10.74
C PHE A 105 -4.15 -22.88 11.55
N ALA A 106 -4.00 -24.03 10.88
CA ALA A 106 -3.66 -25.30 11.54
C ALA A 106 -2.34 -25.18 12.34
N GLY A 107 -1.34 -24.49 11.81
CA GLY A 107 -0.07 -24.23 12.49
C GLY A 107 -0.17 -23.29 13.70
N LEU A 108 -1.17 -22.40 13.76
CA LEU A 108 -1.40 -21.52 14.91
C LEU A 108 -2.09 -22.26 16.08
N SER A 109 -2.94 -23.24 15.79
CA SER A 109 -3.71 -23.95 16.81
C SER A 109 -2.91 -25.03 17.56
N GLU A 110 -1.69 -25.36 17.11
CA GLU A 110 -0.86 -26.43 17.67
C GLU A 110 0.30 -25.97 18.57
N LYS A 111 0.42 -24.68 18.90
CA LYS A 111 1.56 -24.19 19.71
C LYS A 111 1.21 -23.98 21.19
N PRO A 112 1.66 -24.84 22.12
CA PRO A 112 1.68 -24.50 23.54
C PRO A 112 2.88 -23.60 23.88
N ALA A 113 2.68 -22.72 24.85
CA ALA A 113 3.64 -21.74 25.35
C ALA A 113 4.79 -22.38 26.15
N ALA A 114 6.05 -22.05 25.82
CA ALA A 114 7.21 -22.00 26.72
C ALA A 114 8.46 -21.41 26.02
N ASP A 115 8.85 -20.22 26.47
CA ASP A 115 10.18 -19.67 26.80
C ASP A 115 11.45 -19.71 25.90
N GLU A 116 12.05 -18.52 25.86
CA GLU A 116 13.45 -18.03 25.72
C GLU A 116 14.47 -18.34 24.59
N THR A 117 15.01 -17.21 24.09
CA THR A 117 16.42 -16.86 23.74
C THR A 117 17.02 -17.15 22.35
N VAL A 118 17.55 -16.05 21.77
CA VAL A 118 18.68 -15.86 20.80
C VAL A 118 18.65 -16.69 19.51
N ASP A 119 18.91 -16.15 18.32
CA ASP A 119 20.08 -15.40 17.92
C ASP A 119 19.82 -14.74 16.54
N SER A 120 20.41 -13.57 16.34
CA SER A 120 20.48 -12.89 15.06
C SER A 120 21.69 -13.42 14.29
N GLU A 121 21.51 -13.88 13.05
CA GLU A 121 22.42 -13.61 11.92
C GLU A 121 21.90 -14.15 10.58
N ASP A 122 21.81 -13.22 9.63
CA ASP A 122 22.19 -13.32 8.22
C ASP A 122 21.49 -14.33 7.28
N SER A 123 20.74 -13.81 6.30
CA SER A 123 21.13 -13.91 4.88
C SER A 123 20.03 -13.32 3.98
N GLU A 124 20.41 -12.26 3.28
CA GLU A 124 19.81 -11.76 2.04
C GLU A 124 19.59 -12.89 1.02
N ALA A 125 18.44 -12.89 0.33
CA ALA A 125 18.31 -13.42 -1.03
C ALA A 125 16.99 -12.97 -1.68
N ASP A 126 17.13 -11.99 -2.57
CA ASP A 126 16.33 -11.74 -3.77
C ASP A 126 15.73 -13.02 -4.40
N ALA A 127 14.44 -12.96 -4.74
CA ALA A 127 13.88 -13.72 -5.86
C ALA A 127 12.61 -13.03 -6.39
N ASP A 128 12.83 -12.12 -7.34
CA ASP A 128 11.91 -11.83 -8.43
C ASP A 128 11.30 -13.12 -8.98
N ALA A 129 9.96 -13.21 -8.94
CA ALA A 129 9.20 -14.16 -9.75
C ALA A 129 8.07 -13.38 -10.43
N ASP A 130 8.47 -12.72 -11.51
CA ASP A 130 7.61 -12.28 -12.60
C ASP A 130 6.95 -13.54 -13.21
N ALA A 131 5.66 -13.73 -12.91
CA ALA A 131 4.83 -14.74 -13.53
C ALA A 131 3.81 -14.06 -14.44
N ASP A 132 4.28 -13.64 -15.63
CA ASP A 132 3.44 -13.37 -16.79
C ASP A 132 2.88 -14.72 -17.28
N ALA A 133 1.74 -15.12 -16.73
CA ALA A 133 0.93 -16.21 -17.26
C ALA A 133 -0.19 -15.59 -18.12
N ASP A 134 0.10 -15.50 -19.41
CA ASP A 134 -0.88 -15.29 -20.47
C ASP A 134 -1.80 -16.52 -20.50
N ALA A 135 -2.98 -16.39 -19.90
CA ALA A 135 -4.09 -17.32 -20.08
C ALA A 135 -5.27 -16.53 -20.64
N ASP A 136 -5.39 -16.62 -21.96
CA ASP A 136 -6.56 -16.28 -22.75
C ASP A 136 -7.80 -16.99 -22.16
N VAL A 137 -8.70 -16.21 -21.53
CA VAL A 137 -10.05 -16.65 -21.23
C VAL A 137 -11.00 -15.53 -21.64
N ALA A 138 -11.72 -15.82 -22.73
CA ALA A 138 -12.82 -15.04 -23.25
C ALA A 138 -14.03 -15.02 -22.29
N GLU A 139 -14.75 -13.89 -22.34
CA GLU A 139 -16.11 -13.59 -21.81
C GLU A 139 -16.31 -13.61 -20.29
N THR A 140 -16.81 -12.53 -19.66
CA THR A 140 -18.21 -12.10 -19.82
C THR A 140 -18.41 -10.65 -19.38
N SER A 141 -19.14 -9.92 -20.20
CA SER A 141 -19.65 -8.57 -19.99
C SER A 141 -20.52 -8.46 -18.73
N GLN A 142 -20.20 -7.52 -17.82
CA GLN A 142 -21.19 -6.93 -16.93
C GLN A 142 -21.13 -5.40 -16.98
N ASN A 143 -22.29 -4.87 -17.33
CA ASN A 143 -22.66 -3.49 -17.58
C ASN A 143 -22.63 -2.66 -16.28
N THR A 144 -21.84 -1.59 -16.23
CA THR A 144 -22.03 -0.47 -15.27
C THR A 144 -21.94 0.86 -16.04
N PRO A 145 -22.95 1.73 -15.94
CA PRO A 145 -22.99 2.95 -16.73
C PRO A 145 -22.18 4.06 -16.06
N LYS A 146 -21.06 4.46 -16.67
CA LYS A 146 -20.52 5.82 -16.52
C LYS A 146 -19.65 6.21 -17.72
N GLU A 147 -20.32 6.75 -18.74
CA GLU A 147 -19.68 7.51 -19.81
C GLU A 147 -19.08 8.80 -19.24
N GLU A 148 -17.83 8.75 -18.83
CA GLU A 148 -16.91 9.85 -19.11
C GLU A 148 -16.02 9.32 -20.21
N SER A 149 -16.14 9.86 -21.43
CA SER A 149 -15.36 9.48 -22.62
C SER A 149 -13.91 9.23 -22.22
N SER A 150 -13.54 7.96 -22.08
CA SER A 150 -12.23 7.58 -21.58
C SER A 150 -11.23 8.12 -22.57
N LYS A 151 -10.46 9.13 -22.14
CA LYS A 151 -9.46 9.80 -22.98
C LYS A 151 -8.68 8.73 -23.76
N GLU A 152 -8.65 8.86 -25.08
CA GLU A 152 -7.98 7.89 -25.95
C GLU A 152 -6.51 7.80 -25.54
N ILE A 153 -6.09 6.61 -25.10
CA ILE A 153 -4.72 6.31 -24.66
C ILE A 153 -4.22 5.16 -25.52
N LEU A 154 -3.20 5.44 -26.33
CA LEU A 154 -2.47 4.42 -27.05
C LEU A 154 -1.40 3.81 -26.14
N GLY A 155 -1.46 2.50 -25.92
CA GLY A 155 -0.41 1.76 -25.24
C GLY A 155 0.44 0.97 -26.22
N LEU A 156 1.76 1.00 -26.06
CA LEU A 156 2.68 0.16 -26.83
C LEU A 156 3.63 -0.62 -25.90
N PHE A 157 3.89 -1.87 -26.22
CA PHE A 157 4.97 -2.67 -25.66
C PHE A 157 6.22 -2.54 -26.53
N LEU A 158 7.34 -2.16 -25.90
CA LEU A 158 8.65 -2.08 -26.53
C LEU A 158 9.52 -3.21 -25.97
N THR A 159 9.82 -4.21 -26.79
CA THR A 159 10.77 -5.28 -26.44
C THR A 159 12.12 -4.95 -27.03
N ILE A 160 13.14 -4.80 -26.19
CA ILE A 160 14.51 -4.50 -26.60
C ILE A 160 15.39 -5.71 -26.30
N ARG A 161 16.18 -6.13 -27.28
CA ARG A 161 17.24 -7.13 -27.11
C ARG A 161 18.55 -6.54 -27.58
N ASN A 162 19.51 -6.57 -26.68
CA ASN A 162 20.85 -6.12 -26.96
C ASN A 162 21.69 -7.30 -27.48
N LYS A 163 22.45 -7.06 -28.55
CA LYS A 163 23.36 -8.02 -29.16
C LYS A 163 24.76 -7.40 -29.29
N VAL A 164 25.77 -8.03 -28.71
CA VAL A 164 27.18 -7.62 -28.79
C VAL A 164 27.96 -8.74 -29.47
N ASP A 165 28.69 -8.42 -30.54
CA ASP A 165 29.57 -9.36 -31.28
C ASP A 165 28.85 -10.67 -31.65
N GLY A 166 27.59 -10.57 -32.08
CA GLY A 166 26.76 -11.73 -32.46
C GLY A 166 25.96 -12.37 -31.33
N LYS A 167 26.21 -12.05 -30.05
CA LYS A 167 25.59 -12.70 -28.88
C LYS A 167 24.61 -11.77 -28.18
N PHE A 168 23.45 -12.30 -27.78
CA PHE A 168 22.49 -11.53 -26.99
C PHE A 168 22.95 -11.40 -25.54
N VAL A 169 22.96 -10.18 -25.02
CA VAL A 169 23.42 -9.87 -23.65
C VAL A 169 22.40 -8.97 -22.96
N PRO A 170 22.05 -9.23 -21.68
CA PRO A 170 21.07 -8.40 -20.94
C PRO A 170 21.57 -6.97 -20.73
N ARG A 171 22.86 -6.79 -20.47
CA ARG A 171 23.53 -5.49 -20.33
C ARG A 171 24.86 -5.55 -21.08
N PRO A 172 25.16 -4.60 -21.99
CA PRO A 172 26.44 -4.61 -22.68
C PRO A 172 27.50 -4.14 -21.69
N GLU A 173 28.38 -5.05 -21.26
CA GLU A 173 29.48 -4.73 -20.36
C GLU A 173 30.80 -4.78 -21.12
N ARG A 174 31.68 -3.81 -20.85
CA ARG A 174 33.06 -3.76 -21.37
C ARG A 174 33.16 -3.90 -22.90
N ILE A 175 32.42 -3.06 -23.63
CA ILE A 175 32.51 -2.93 -25.09
C ILE A 175 33.93 -2.48 -25.46
N GLY A 176 34.64 -3.29 -26.24
CA GLY A 176 35.97 -2.95 -26.74
C GLY A 176 35.90 -2.00 -27.95
N PRO A 177 37.04 -1.43 -28.39
CA PRO A 177 37.08 -0.52 -29.54
C PRO A 177 36.68 -1.17 -30.87
N ASN A 178 36.72 -2.50 -30.96
CA ASN A 178 36.35 -3.27 -32.15
C ASN A 178 35.06 -4.09 -31.94
N SER A 179 34.35 -3.87 -30.84
CA SER A 179 33.11 -4.58 -30.55
C SER A 179 31.93 -3.94 -31.29
N GLU A 180 31.12 -4.75 -31.95
CA GLU A 180 29.90 -4.31 -32.62
C GLU A 180 28.70 -4.50 -31.70
N TRP A 181 28.08 -3.39 -31.32
CA TRP A 181 26.88 -3.38 -30.50
C TRP A 181 25.64 -3.06 -31.34
N GLU A 182 24.74 -4.02 -31.44
CA GLU A 182 23.45 -3.93 -32.12
C GLU A 182 22.31 -3.95 -31.10
N VAL A 183 21.27 -3.15 -31.35
CA VAL A 183 20.03 -3.18 -30.57
C VAL A 183 18.89 -3.58 -31.48
N GLN A 184 18.27 -4.72 -31.19
CA GLN A 184 17.07 -5.19 -31.87
C GLN A 184 15.85 -4.80 -31.04
N TYR A 185 14.86 -4.15 -31.68
CA TYR A 185 13.64 -3.74 -31.00
C TYR A 185 12.40 -4.21 -31.77
N ALA A 186 11.37 -4.55 -31.01
CA ALA A 186 10.04 -4.82 -31.53
C ALA A 186 9.04 -3.95 -30.79
N VAL A 187 8.16 -3.28 -31.53
CA VAL A 187 7.07 -2.46 -30.99
C VAL A 187 5.76 -3.15 -31.31
N ARG A 188 4.94 -3.38 -30.29
CA ARG A 188 3.59 -3.96 -30.44
C ARG A 188 2.58 -3.06 -29.75
N GLU A 189 1.44 -2.88 -30.38
CA GLU A 189 0.30 -2.18 -29.76
C GLU A 189 -0.33 -3.09 -28.70
N MET A 190 -0.84 -2.48 -27.62
CA MET A 190 -1.60 -3.17 -26.57
C MET A 190 -3.07 -2.75 -26.63
N SER A 191 -3.96 -3.60 -26.11
CA SER A 191 -5.39 -3.25 -26.04
C SER A 191 -5.63 -2.02 -25.16
N ASP A 192 -6.61 -1.21 -25.55
CA ASP A 192 -7.00 0.00 -24.83
C ASP A 192 -7.31 -0.27 -23.36
N ASP A 193 -8.01 -1.36 -23.05
CA ASP A 193 -8.31 -1.75 -21.67
C ASP A 193 -7.05 -1.98 -20.83
N ARG A 194 -6.06 -2.69 -21.39
CA ARG A 194 -4.78 -2.95 -20.72
C ARG A 194 -4.01 -1.64 -20.55
N ALA A 195 -3.97 -0.80 -21.59
CA ALA A 195 -3.31 0.51 -21.56
C ALA A 195 -3.91 1.40 -20.47
N GLN A 196 -5.23 1.48 -20.37
CA GLN A 196 -5.93 2.28 -19.36
C GLN A 196 -5.68 1.76 -17.94
N ARG A 197 -5.67 0.43 -17.73
CA ARG A 197 -5.36 -0.17 -16.43
C ARG A 197 -3.93 0.19 -15.99
N LEU A 198 -2.93 -0.02 -16.86
CA LEU A 198 -1.54 0.32 -16.57
C LEU A 198 -1.39 1.83 -16.31
N TYR A 199 -2.04 2.67 -17.11
CA TYR A 199 -2.02 4.12 -16.92
C TYR A 199 -2.58 4.53 -15.55
N LYS A 200 -3.71 3.96 -15.11
CA LYS A 200 -4.28 4.20 -13.77
C LYS A 200 -3.30 3.77 -12.67
N GLN A 201 -2.68 2.60 -12.79
CA GLN A 201 -1.69 2.13 -11.83
C GLN A 201 -0.47 3.06 -11.74
N ILE A 202 0.08 3.49 -12.88
CA ILE A 202 1.21 4.42 -12.94
C ILE A 202 0.84 5.76 -12.28
N LYS A 203 -0.36 6.28 -12.56
CA LYS A 203 -0.85 7.52 -11.96
C LYS A 203 -0.93 7.41 -10.43
N THR A 204 -1.43 6.29 -9.91
CA THR A 204 -1.50 6.03 -8.46
C THR A 204 -0.12 5.93 -7.83
N ARG A 205 0.82 5.18 -8.44
CA ARG A 205 2.20 5.06 -7.94
C ARG A 205 2.91 6.41 -7.94
N ARG A 206 2.79 7.17 -9.03
CA ARG A 206 3.38 8.50 -9.15
C ARG A 206 2.82 9.47 -8.11
N ARG A 207 1.51 9.43 -7.90
CA ARG A 207 0.86 10.19 -6.83
C ARG A 207 1.44 9.81 -5.47
N LYS A 208 1.52 8.52 -5.15
CA LYS A 208 2.09 8.04 -3.87
C LYS A 208 3.51 8.54 -3.62
N ILE A 209 4.35 8.63 -4.66
CA ILE A 209 5.73 9.11 -4.54
C ILE A 209 5.79 10.65 -4.42
N LEU A 210 4.94 11.37 -5.17
CA LEU A 210 4.95 12.83 -5.20
C LEU A 210 4.20 13.48 -4.04
N ASP A 211 3.15 12.83 -3.54
CA ASP A 211 2.31 13.31 -2.44
C ASP A 211 2.91 12.98 -1.07
N ILE A 212 4.12 12.41 -0.99
CA ILE A 212 4.84 12.30 0.29
C ILE A 212 5.15 13.73 0.73
N ASP A 213 4.51 14.14 1.81
CA ASP A 213 4.60 15.49 2.33
C ASP A 213 6.06 15.89 2.56
N ALA A 214 6.37 17.16 2.30
CA ALA A 214 7.73 17.65 2.45
C ALA A 214 8.25 17.48 3.88
N ALA A 215 7.39 17.61 4.90
CA ALA A 215 7.77 17.38 6.28
C ALA A 215 7.97 15.89 6.58
N GLU A 216 7.14 15.01 6.02
CA GLU A 216 7.26 13.55 6.18
C GLU A 216 8.49 12.98 5.45
N ARG A 217 8.87 13.56 4.29
CA ARG A 217 10.15 13.27 3.63
C ARG A 217 11.34 13.76 4.45
N ALA A 218 11.24 14.94 5.05
CA ALA A 218 12.32 15.47 5.88
C ALA A 218 12.52 14.63 7.15
N SER A 219 11.45 14.18 7.81
CA SER A 219 11.52 13.34 9.01
C SER A 219 11.99 11.93 8.69
N SER A 220 11.55 11.32 7.59
CA SER A 220 12.04 10.00 7.14
C SER A 220 13.50 10.05 6.71
N TRP A 221 13.91 11.07 5.97
CA TRP A 221 15.32 11.32 5.64
C TRP A 221 16.15 11.52 6.90
N HIS A 222 15.66 12.33 7.85
CA HIS A 222 16.33 12.52 9.14
C HIS A 222 16.50 11.19 9.86
N ARG A 223 15.43 10.40 10.04
CA ARG A 223 15.49 9.08 10.70
C ARG A 223 16.50 8.12 10.04
N MET A 224 16.61 8.13 8.71
CA MET A 224 17.54 7.26 7.99
C MET A 224 19.01 7.66 8.18
N PHE A 225 19.29 8.96 8.33
CA PHE A 225 20.64 9.50 8.24
C PHE A 225 21.15 10.19 9.51
N GLU A 226 20.30 10.47 10.50
CA GLU A 226 20.64 11.15 11.76
C GLU A 226 21.70 10.39 12.55
N GLY A 227 21.66 9.05 12.53
CA GLY A 227 22.65 8.22 13.21
C GLY A 227 23.96 8.02 12.43
N SER A 228 23.88 7.91 11.10
CA SER A 228 25.02 7.50 10.27
C SER A 228 25.85 8.69 9.77
N LEU A 229 25.24 9.83 9.44
CA LEU A 229 25.97 11.00 8.95
C LEU A 229 27.04 11.51 9.90
N PRO A 230 26.80 11.62 11.23
CA PRO A 230 27.85 12.04 12.16
C PRO A 230 29.00 11.03 12.21
N ALA A 231 28.71 9.73 12.14
CA ALA A 231 29.71 8.67 12.17
C ALA A 231 30.58 8.66 10.89
N LEU A 232 29.94 8.75 9.71
CA LEU A 232 30.65 8.86 8.44
C LEU A 232 31.44 10.17 8.33
N SER A 233 30.89 11.28 8.83
CA SER A 233 31.58 12.58 8.84
C SER A 233 32.83 12.55 9.71
N LYS A 234 32.75 11.93 10.90
CA LYS A 234 33.90 11.73 11.79
C LYS A 234 34.94 10.82 11.17
N SER A 235 34.52 9.70 10.57
CA SER A 235 35.41 8.75 9.90
C SER A 235 36.13 9.37 8.69
N GLY A 236 35.43 10.18 7.90
CA GLY A 236 36.03 10.95 6.82
C GLY A 236 36.96 12.06 7.30
N ALA A 237 36.71 12.64 8.48
CA ALA A 237 37.60 13.62 9.10
C ALA A 237 38.89 12.96 9.63
N SER A 238 38.81 11.80 10.28
CA SER A 238 39.99 11.06 10.74
C SER A 238 40.84 10.58 9.56
N TYR A 239 40.21 10.02 8.53
CA TYR A 239 40.92 9.60 7.31
C TYR A 239 41.68 10.77 6.66
N ARG A 240 41.05 11.94 6.52
CA ARG A 240 41.74 13.13 5.98
C ARG A 240 42.88 13.61 6.87
N ALA A 241 42.75 13.52 8.19
CA ALA A 241 43.81 13.87 9.12
C ALA A 241 45.01 12.91 9.02
N GLU A 242 44.75 11.61 8.89
CA GLU A 242 45.80 10.60 8.65
C GLU A 242 46.48 10.81 7.29
N ARG A 243 45.70 10.99 6.23
CA ARG A 243 46.23 11.26 4.88
C ARG A 243 47.06 12.54 4.82
N MET A 244 46.65 13.61 5.50
CA MET A 244 47.46 14.84 5.59
C MET A 244 48.79 14.61 6.30
N LYS A 245 48.82 13.84 7.39
CA LYS A 245 50.09 13.49 8.06
C LYS A 245 51.00 12.66 7.16
N GLU A 246 50.47 11.65 6.48
CA GLU A 246 51.23 10.84 5.52
C GLU A 246 51.77 11.68 4.35
N GLU A 247 51.00 12.66 3.86
CA GLU A 247 51.40 13.56 2.78
C GLU A 247 52.44 14.60 3.25
N GLU A 248 52.33 15.11 4.48
CA GLU A 248 53.36 15.96 5.11
C GLU A 248 54.69 15.19 5.30
N GLU A 249 54.61 13.92 5.70
CA GLU A 249 55.78 13.03 5.86
C GLU A 249 56.40 12.64 4.51
N ALA A 250 55.56 12.36 3.49
CA ALA A 250 56.02 11.99 2.15
C ALA A 250 56.55 13.19 1.35
N GLY A 251 56.27 14.42 1.78
CA GLY A 251 56.62 15.66 1.10
C GLY A 251 55.76 15.93 -0.13
N ILE A 252 55.75 17.18 -0.60
CA ILE A 252 54.95 17.61 -1.74
C ILE A 252 55.39 16.87 -3.01
N ARG A 253 54.56 15.94 -3.50
CA ARG A 253 54.73 15.31 -4.81
C ARG A 253 53.85 15.99 -5.83
N VAL A 254 54.50 16.61 -6.80
CA VAL A 254 53.86 17.28 -7.91
C VAL A 254 53.52 16.22 -8.97
N ALA A 255 52.25 16.13 -9.38
CA ALA A 255 51.74 15.04 -10.24
C ALA A 255 52.44 14.90 -11.61
N TRP A 256 53.26 15.87 -12.02
CA TRP A 256 54.01 15.87 -13.28
C TRP A 256 55.53 15.74 -13.13
N GLU A 257 56.08 15.66 -11.90
CA GLU A 257 57.51 15.36 -11.73
C GLU A 257 57.73 13.84 -11.89
N ARG A 258 58.27 13.45 -13.05
CA ARG A 258 58.86 12.12 -13.23
C ARG A 258 60.03 11.97 -12.27
N ASP A 259 60.08 10.83 -11.60
CA ASP A 259 61.18 10.44 -10.72
C ASP A 259 62.54 10.70 -11.42
N PRO A 260 63.40 11.59 -10.90
CA PRO A 260 64.67 11.94 -11.55
C PRO A 260 65.65 10.75 -11.63
N ARG A 261 65.32 9.61 -11.00
CA ARG A 261 66.10 8.37 -11.09
C ARG A 261 65.75 7.50 -12.29
N MET A 262 64.72 7.85 -13.07
CA MET A 262 64.46 7.27 -14.39
C MET A 262 64.91 8.26 -15.48
N SER A 263 66.21 8.27 -15.77
CA SER A 263 66.71 8.70 -17.08
C SER A 263 67.08 7.46 -17.92
N PRO A 264 66.93 7.54 -19.25
CA PRO A 264 67.06 6.42 -20.19
C PRO A 264 68.48 5.85 -20.31
#